data_AF-J9PBR6-F1
#
_entry.id   AF-J9PBR6-F1
#
_cell.length_a   1.000
_cell.length_b   1.000
_cell.length_c   1.000
_cell.angle_alpha   90.00
_cell.angle_beta   90.00
_cell.angle_gamma   90.00
#
_symmetry.space_group_name_H-M   'P 1'
#
loop_
_entity.id
_entity.type
_entity.pdbx_description
1 polymer ?
#
loop_
_entity_poly.entity_id
_entity_poly.type
_entity_poly.pdbx_seq_one_letter_code
_entity_poly.pdbx_strand_id
1 'polypeptide(L)'
;GHMENSLNALSQEALYKNWLTSRCIGKSTDSERTKQDAFRSASAYLELSKLPMDAFEQGEKLAEQYANKNSQGSVQGTYHTLDCLSLQNASEAETIFERYSK
;
A
#
# COMPACT_ATOMS: atom_id res chain seq x y z
N GLY A 1 -20.71 2.81 8.68
CA GLY A 1 -21.20 3.48 7.44
C GLY A 1 -20.98 2.59 6.21
N HIS A 2 -21.54 2.90 5.03
CA HIS A 2 -21.41 2.03 3.82
C HIS A 2 -19.95 1.66 3.47
N MET A 3 -19.00 2.59 3.68
CA MET A 3 -17.56 2.35 3.47
C MET A 3 -17.00 1.31 4.44
N GLU A 4 -17.33 1.42 5.72
CA GLU A 4 -16.90 0.52 6.80
C GLU A 4 -17.36 -0.93 6.55
N ASN A 5 -18.60 -1.12 6.08
CA ASN A 5 -19.12 -2.45 5.73
C ASN A 5 -18.33 -3.11 4.58
N SER A 6 -17.86 -2.31 3.61
CA SER A 6 -17.10 -2.81 2.46
C SER A 6 -15.67 -3.18 2.85
N LEU A 7 -15.05 -2.41 3.74
CA LEU A 7 -13.70 -2.69 4.25
C LEU A 7 -13.67 -3.90 5.18
N ASN A 8 -14.69 -4.07 6.02
CA ASN A 8 -14.82 -5.22 6.93
C ASN A 8 -14.96 -6.56 6.19
N ALA A 9 -15.40 -6.54 4.92
CA ALA A 9 -15.51 -7.74 4.09
C ALA A 9 -14.18 -8.16 3.43
N LEU A 10 -13.13 -7.34 3.52
CA LEU A 10 -11.83 -7.64 2.94
C LEU A 10 -11.09 -8.72 3.74
N SER A 11 -10.31 -9.55 3.03
CA SER A 11 -9.36 -10.45 3.68
C SER A 11 -8.23 -9.65 4.36
N GLN A 12 -7.56 -10.26 5.34
CA GLN A 12 -6.41 -9.64 6.00
C GLN A 12 -5.27 -9.32 5.03
N GLU A 13 -5.08 -10.16 4.01
CA GLU A 13 -4.12 -9.91 2.95
C GLU A 13 -4.52 -8.70 2.10
N ALA A 14 -5.79 -8.60 1.72
CA ALA A 14 -6.30 -7.46 0.96
C ALA A 14 -6.18 -6.14 1.75
N LEU A 15 -6.48 -6.15 3.06
CA LEU A 15 -6.25 -5.00 3.93
C LEU A 15 -4.78 -4.58 3.92
N TYR A 16 -3.86 -5.54 4.09
CA TYR A 16 -2.41 -5.25 4.08
C TYR A 16 -1.91 -4.73 2.72
N LYS A 17 -2.31 -5.35 1.61
CA LYS A 17 -1.94 -4.92 0.26
C LYS A 17 -2.52 -3.55 -0.09
N ASN A 18 -3.76 -3.27 0.32
CA ASN A 18 -4.38 -1.95 0.14
C ASN A 18 -3.70 -0.87 0.97
N TRP A 19 -3.29 -1.21 2.21
CA TRP A 19 -2.45 -0.34 3.03
C TRP A 19 -1.13 -0.02 2.32
N LEU A 20 -0.41 -1.04 1.82
CA LEU A 20 0.86 -0.90 1.10
C LEU A 20 0.73 0.03 -0.11
N THR A 21 -0.23 -0.23 -0.99
CA THR A 21 -0.46 0.57 -2.19
C THR A 21 -0.80 2.01 -1.83
N SER A 22 -1.61 2.23 -0.79
CA SER A 22 -1.97 3.58 -0.32
C SER A 22 -0.76 4.34 0.23
N ARG A 23 0.10 3.67 1.03
CA ARG A 23 1.36 4.26 1.50
C ARG A 23 2.31 4.61 0.36
N CYS A 24 2.43 3.73 -0.63
CA CYS A 24 3.27 3.97 -1.81
C CYS A 24 2.80 5.19 -2.59
N ILE A 25 1.49 5.30 -2.89
CA ILE A 25 0.93 6.45 -3.63
C ILE A 25 1.19 7.76 -2.89
N GLY A 26 1.01 7.77 -1.56
CA GLY A 26 1.27 8.97 -0.77
C GLY A 26 2.75 9.37 -0.75
N LYS A 27 3.67 8.40 -0.82
CA LYS A 27 5.12 8.65 -0.88
C LYS A 27 5.60 9.09 -2.27
N SER A 28 4.93 8.67 -3.34
CA SER A 28 5.38 8.93 -4.72
C SER A 28 4.82 10.20 -5.34
N THR A 29 3.94 10.91 -4.62
CA THR A 29 3.30 12.13 -5.11
C THR A 29 3.89 13.40 -4.49
N ASP A 30 4.08 14.42 -5.33
CA ASP A 30 4.43 15.78 -4.88
C ASP A 30 3.19 16.56 -4.37
N SER A 31 1.98 16.06 -4.62
CA SER A 31 0.73 16.69 -4.17
C SER A 31 0.48 16.40 -2.70
N GLU A 32 0.61 17.41 -1.86
CA GLU A 32 0.35 17.28 -0.43
C GLU A 32 -1.09 16.84 -0.13
N ARG A 33 -2.07 17.32 -0.92
CA ARG A 33 -3.46 16.86 -0.80
C ARG A 33 -3.59 15.36 -1.07
N THR A 34 -2.94 14.88 -2.13
CA THR A 34 -2.99 13.45 -2.51
C THR A 34 -2.29 12.60 -1.46
N LYS A 35 -1.13 13.05 -0.95
CA LYS A 35 -0.40 12.39 0.12
C LYS A 35 -1.23 12.20 1.38
N GLN A 36 -1.86 13.27 1.86
CA GLN A 36 -2.69 13.22 3.06
C GLN A 36 -3.90 12.31 2.90
N ASP A 37 -4.53 12.36 1.73
CA ASP A 37 -5.67 11.49 1.44
C ASP A 37 -5.27 10.01 1.41
N ALA A 38 -4.20 9.69 0.68
CA ALA A 38 -3.65 8.34 0.60
C ALA A 38 -3.23 7.79 1.98
N PHE A 39 -2.66 8.64 2.84
CA PHE A 39 -2.29 8.25 4.20
C PHE A 39 -3.50 8.03 5.10
N ARG A 40 -4.57 8.83 4.97
CA ARG A 40 -5.84 8.56 5.65
C ARG A 40 -6.46 7.24 5.18
N SER A 41 -6.43 6.96 3.88
CA SER A 41 -6.87 5.67 3.34
C SER A 41 -6.06 4.50 3.91
N ALA A 42 -4.74 4.63 3.98
CA ALA A 42 -3.87 3.63 4.61
C ALA A 42 -4.29 3.38 6.08
N SER A 43 -4.52 4.43 6.87
CA SER A 43 -4.96 4.29 8.26
C SER A 43 -6.25 3.47 8.40
N ALA A 44 -7.22 3.63 7.50
CA ALA A 44 -8.46 2.85 7.54
C ALA A 44 -8.23 1.33 7.33
N TYR A 45 -7.28 0.95 6.47
CA TYR A 45 -6.90 -0.45 6.30
C TYR A 45 -6.11 -1.00 7.50
N LEU A 46 -5.25 -0.17 8.09
CA LEU A 46 -4.45 -0.54 9.27
C LEU A 46 -5.36 -0.84 10.47
N GLU A 47 -6.37 0.00 10.70
CA GLU A 47 -7.31 -0.14 11.82
C GLU A 47 -8.06 -1.50 11.83
N LEU A 48 -8.32 -2.06 10.65
CA LEU A 48 -9.04 -3.33 10.49
C LEU A 48 -8.11 -4.54 10.38
N SER A 49 -6.80 -4.30 10.25
CA SER A 49 -5.83 -5.37 10.16
C SER A 49 -5.53 -5.97 11.54
N LYS A 50 -5.32 -7.28 11.55
CA LYS A 50 -4.92 -8.06 12.72
C LYS A 50 -3.41 -8.34 12.73
N LEU A 51 -2.68 -7.86 11.72
CA LEU A 51 -1.23 -8.03 11.65
C LEU A 51 -0.55 -7.18 12.74
N PRO A 52 0.58 -7.65 13.29
CA PRO A 52 1.40 -6.84 14.20
C PRO A 52 2.04 -5.65 13.48
N MET A 53 2.43 -4.62 14.25
CA MET A 53 3.04 -3.39 13.71
C MET A 53 4.33 -3.68 12.91
N ASP A 54 5.11 -4.68 13.30
CA ASP A 54 6.32 -5.12 12.59
C ASP A 54 6.07 -5.43 11.10
N ALA A 55 4.88 -5.95 10.75
CA ALA A 55 4.50 -6.19 9.36
C ALA A 55 4.42 -4.88 8.57
N PHE A 56 3.86 -3.84 9.19
CA PHE A 56 3.71 -2.51 8.62
C PHE A 56 5.03 -1.75 8.59
N GLU A 57 5.91 -1.92 9.57
CA GLU A 57 7.25 -1.33 9.53
C GLU A 57 8.09 -1.91 8.38
N GLN A 58 7.98 -3.22 8.12
CA GLN A 58 8.62 -3.83 6.94
C GLN A 58 7.93 -3.42 5.64
N GLY A 59 6.60 -3.39 5.64
CA GLY A 59 5.80 -2.94 4.51
C GLY A 59 6.07 -1.47 4.14
N GLU A 60 6.32 -0.60 5.11
CA GLU A 60 6.64 0.81 4.90
C GLU A 60 7.91 0.98 4.06
N LYS A 61 8.95 0.17 4.35
CA LYS A 61 10.19 0.14 3.57
C LYS A 61 9.94 -0.34 2.14
N LEU A 62 9.10 -1.36 1.97
CA LEU A 62 8.73 -1.87 0.65
C LEU A 62 7.92 -0.82 -0.15
N ALA A 63 6.96 -0.15 0.49
CA ALA A 63 6.19 0.92 -0.14
C ALA A 63 7.09 2.07 -0.59
N GLU A 64 8.11 2.43 0.20
CA GLU A 64 9.10 3.45 -0.16
C GLU A 64 9.99 3.03 -1.32
N GLN A 65 10.43 1.77 -1.36
CA GLN A 65 11.18 1.24 -2.50
C GLN A 65 10.39 1.35 -3.80
N TYR A 66 9.10 1.02 -3.78
CA TYR A 66 8.24 1.10 -4.96
C TYR A 66 7.87 2.55 -5.31
N ALA A 67 7.70 3.43 -4.33
CA ALA A 67 7.44 4.85 -4.56
C ALA A 67 8.62 5.56 -5.26
N ASN A 68 9.85 5.08 -5.04
CA ASN A 68 11.08 5.62 -5.62
C ASN A 68 11.51 4.88 -6.90
N LYS A 69 10.71 3.95 -7.43
CA LYS A 69 11.01 3.33 -8.72
C LYS A 69 10.93 4.37 -9.83
N ASN A 70 11.88 4.25 -10.77
CA ASN A 70 11.97 5.08 -11.96
C ASN A 70 11.57 4.27 -13.19
N SER A 71 10.38 3.69 -13.16
CA SER A 71 9.86 2.92 -14.28
C SER A 71 9.65 3.82 -15.50
N GLN A 72 10.00 3.28 -16.67
CA GLN A 72 9.90 3.99 -17.94
C GLN A 72 9.04 3.20 -18.91
N GLY A 73 8.37 3.92 -19.81
CA GLY A 73 7.54 3.36 -20.86
C GLY A 73 7.72 4.09 -22.18
N SER A 74 6.97 3.66 -23.19
CA SER A 74 6.97 4.30 -24.51
C SER A 74 6.39 5.72 -24.51
N VAL A 75 5.56 6.04 -23.52
CA VAL A 75 5.00 7.38 -23.31
C VAL A 75 5.77 8.06 -22.17
N GLN A 76 6.05 9.35 -22.31
CA GLN A 76 6.76 10.09 -21.26
C GLN A 76 5.91 10.21 -19.98
N GLY A 77 6.53 9.95 -18.83
CA GLY A 77 5.91 10.03 -17.50
C GLY A 77 6.73 9.26 -16.46
N THR A 78 6.39 9.44 -15.18
CA THR A 78 7.11 8.80 -14.06
C THR A 78 6.60 7.40 -13.70
N TYR A 79 5.39 7.05 -14.13
CA TYR A 79 4.76 5.74 -13.87
C TYR A 79 4.64 5.33 -12.39
N HIS A 80 4.78 6.25 -11.45
CA HIS A 80 4.70 5.93 -10.01
C HIS A 80 3.40 5.23 -9.59
N THR A 81 2.26 5.58 -10.20
CA THR A 81 1.00 4.87 -9.96
C THR A 81 1.09 3.40 -10.36
N LEU A 82 1.71 3.10 -11.51
CA LEU A 82 1.92 1.72 -11.97
C LEU A 82 2.84 0.97 -11.01
N ASP A 83 3.93 1.61 -10.57
CA ASP A 83 4.83 1.03 -9.59
C ASP A 83 4.06 0.69 -8.31
N CYS A 84 3.29 1.61 -7.74
CA CYS A 84 2.52 1.34 -6.52
C CYS A 84 1.44 0.27 -6.69
N LEU A 85 0.79 0.18 -7.86
CA LEU A 85 -0.19 -0.87 -8.14
C LEU A 85 0.47 -2.25 -8.27
N SER A 86 1.73 -2.32 -8.72
CA SER A 86 2.45 -3.59 -8.82
C SER A 86 2.70 -4.27 -7.47
N LEU A 87 2.59 -3.54 -6.34
CA LEU A 87 2.65 -4.11 -4.98
C LEU A 87 1.55 -5.14 -4.71
N GLN A 88 0.41 -5.07 -5.42
CA GLN A 88 -0.68 -6.03 -5.26
C GLN A 88 -0.26 -7.47 -5.60
N ASN A 89 0.73 -7.61 -6.49
CA ASN A 89 1.25 -8.90 -6.98
C ASN A 89 2.74 -9.10 -6.65
N ALA A 90 3.31 -8.28 -5.76
CA ALA A 90 4.72 -8.39 -5.40
C ALA A 90 4.95 -9.57 -4.43
N SER A 91 5.88 -10.45 -4.77
CA SER A 91 6.28 -11.60 -3.93
C SER A 91 6.78 -11.19 -2.55
N GLU A 92 7.41 -10.01 -2.45
CA GLU A 92 7.91 -9.45 -1.21
C GLU A 92 6.77 -9.02 -0.28
N ALA A 93 5.68 -8.48 -0.84
CA ALA A 93 4.49 -8.14 -0.08
C ALA A 93 3.82 -9.41 0.48
N GLU A 94 3.70 -10.45 -0.34
CA GLU A 94 3.19 -11.77 0.07
C GLU A 94 4.07 -12.40 1.16
N THR A 95 5.38 -12.40 0.98
CA THR A 95 6.34 -12.94 1.96
C THR A 95 6.23 -12.24 3.32
N ILE A 96 6.08 -10.91 3.34
CA ILE A 96 5.88 -10.17 4.60
C ILE A 96 4.54 -10.56 5.22
N PHE A 97 3.47 -10.60 4.43
CA PHE A 97 2.15 -10.99 4.92
C PHE A 97 2.18 -12.38 5.58
N GLU A 98 2.66 -13.39 4.87
CA GLU A 98 2.72 -14.78 5.35
C GLU A 98 3.58 -14.96 6.61
N ARG A 99 4.61 -14.13 6.78
CA ARG A 99 5.46 -14.14 7.98
C ARG A 99 4.68 -13.72 9.22
N TYR A 100 3.77 -12.77 9.07
CA TYR A 100 3.09 -12.08 10.17
C TYR A 100 1.61 -12.43 10.30
N SER A 101 1.04 -13.18 9.35
CA SER A 101 -0.35 -13.63 9.36
C SER A 101 -0.56 -14.96 10.09
N LYS A 102 0.47 -15.50 10.74
CA LYS A 102 0.46 -16.78 11.46
C LYS A 102 0.02 -16.62 12.90
#